data_AF-A0AAW1QLU9-F1
#
_entry.id   AF-A0AAW1QLU9-F1
#
_cell.length_a   1.000
_cell.length_b   1.000
_cell.length_c   1.000
_cell.angle_alpha   90.00
_cell.angle_beta   90.00
_cell.angle_gamma   90.00
#
_symmetry.space_group_name_H-M   'P 1'
#
loop_
_entity.id
_entity.type
_entity.pdbx_description
1 polymer ?
#
loop_
_entity_poly.entity_id
_entity_poly.type
_entity_poly.pdbx_seq_one_letter_code
_entity_poly.pdbx_strand_id
1 'polypeptide(L)' 'MTDQPGPRTAALEAEEVDDPLTDQQGCGRVYQRLEVCLGEHNRDWRACQKEVQDLQACYKKAIEVDKAISNGCGASS' A
#
# COMPACT_ATOMS: atom_id res chain seq x y z
N MET A 1 0.05 -3.18 47.85
CA MET A 1 0.20 -2.12 46.85
C MET A 1 0.72 -2.81 45.61
N THR A 2 -0.16 -3.13 44.67
CA THR A 2 0.12 -3.97 43.50
C THR A 2 1.10 -3.25 42.56
N ASP A 3 2.37 -3.63 42.65
CA ASP A 3 3.40 -3.26 41.70
C ASP A 3 3.38 -4.24 40.52
N GLN A 4 2.85 -3.77 39.39
CA GLN A 4 3.17 -4.27 38.06
C GLN A 4 3.68 -3.06 37.28
N PRO A 5 4.77 -3.22 36.50
CA PRO A 5 4.59 -3.69 35.13
C PRO A 5 5.60 -4.75 34.69
N GLY A 6 5.06 -5.84 34.14
CA GLY A 6 5.82 -6.90 33.46
C GLY A 6 6.51 -6.46 32.16
N PRO A 7 7.32 -7.36 31.58
CA PRO A 7 8.30 -7.07 30.55
C PRO A 7 7.64 -6.70 29.21
N ARG A 8 7.95 -5.50 28.70
CA ARG A 8 7.50 -5.02 27.38
C ARG A 8 8.35 -5.56 26.24
N THR A 9 8.56 -6.87 26.17
CA THR A 9 9.09 -7.51 24.95
C THR A 9 7.92 -8.02 24.11
N ALA A 10 7.14 -7.08 23.57
CA ALA A 10 6.33 -7.30 22.38
C ALA A 10 7.18 -6.84 21.18
N ALA A 11 8.22 -7.61 20.87
CA ALA A 11 9.11 -7.42 19.74
C ALA A 11 9.26 -8.74 18.97
N LEU A 12 8.14 -9.44 18.77
CA LEU A 12 8.09 -10.62 17.91
C LEU A 12 7.03 -10.36 16.84
N GLU A 13 7.56 -9.91 15.70
CA GLU A 13 7.00 -10.06 14.35
C GLU A 13 5.60 -9.47 14.11
N ALA A 14 5.53 -8.14 14.06
CA ALA A 14 4.86 -7.57 12.91
C ALA A 14 5.85 -7.78 11.76
N GLU A 15 5.72 -8.89 11.03
CA GLU A 15 6.27 -8.99 9.69
C GLU A 15 5.94 -7.66 9.01
N GLU A 16 7.00 -6.95 8.68
CA GLU A 16 7.00 -5.70 7.96
C GLU A 16 6.22 -5.97 6.69
N VAL A 17 4.90 -5.78 6.74
CA VAL A 17 4.14 -5.44 5.56
C VAL A 17 4.75 -4.09 5.21
N ASP A 18 5.85 -4.17 4.46
CA ASP A 18 6.26 -3.20 3.47
C ASP A 18 5.00 -3.03 2.62
N ASP A 19 4.06 -2.28 3.16
CA ASP A 19 2.84 -1.91 2.49
C ASP A 19 3.37 -0.85 1.54
N PRO A 20 3.43 -1.10 0.22
CA PRO A 20 3.82 -0.09 -0.76
C PRO A 20 2.75 1.03 -0.86
N LEU A 21 2.09 1.34 0.25
CA LEU A 21 1.19 2.46 0.47
C LEU A 21 1.97 3.78 0.58
N THR A 22 3.26 3.73 0.93
CA THR A 22 4.06 4.92 1.27
C THR A 22 4.38 5.81 0.07
N ASP A 23 4.44 5.23 -1.13
CA ASP A 23 4.50 5.98 -2.38
C ASP A 23 3.56 5.24 -3.32
N GLN A 24 2.40 5.82 -3.67
CA GLN A 24 1.39 5.18 -4.52
C GLN A 24 1.91 4.83 -5.93
N GLN A 25 3.23 4.80 -6.17
CA GLN A 25 3.90 4.45 -7.41
C GLN A 25 3.36 5.23 -8.61
N GLY A 26 2.96 6.49 -8.37
CA GLY A 26 2.27 7.35 -9.33
C GLY A 26 0.75 7.11 -9.49
N CYS A 27 0.18 6.13 -8.81
CA CYS A 27 -1.24 5.76 -8.84
C CYS A 27 -2.13 6.61 -7.94
N GLY A 28 -1.60 7.65 -7.28
CA GLY A 28 -2.38 8.32 -6.23
C GLY A 28 -3.61 9.08 -6.70
N ARG A 29 -3.65 9.49 -7.97
CA ARG A 29 -4.89 9.99 -8.60
C ARG A 29 -5.97 8.92 -8.73
N VAL A 30 -5.60 7.67 -8.91
CA VAL A 30 -6.54 6.54 -8.99
C VAL A 30 -7.01 6.15 -7.59
N TYR A 31 -6.09 6.12 -6.64
CA TYR A 31 -6.41 5.89 -5.23
C TYR A 31 -7.40 6.93 -4.69
N GLN A 32 -7.17 8.22 -4.95
CA GLN A 32 -8.13 9.25 -4.53
C GLN A 32 -9.53 9.08 -5.14
N ARG A 33 -9.64 8.59 -6.38
CA ARG A 33 -10.95 8.28 -6.96
C ARG A 33 -11.65 7.15 -6.21
N LEU A 34 -10.89 6.13 -5.80
CA LEU A 34 -11.41 5.06 -4.95
C LEU A 34 -11.83 5.61 -3.58
N GLU A 35 -11.04 6.48 -2.95
CA GLU A 35 -11.39 7.09 -1.67
C GLU A 35 -12.69 7.89 -1.73
N VAL A 36 -12.92 8.64 -2.82
CA VAL A 36 -14.18 9.36 -3.05
C VAL A 36 -15.35 8.38 -3.16
N CYS A 37 -15.24 7.35 -4.00
CA CYS A 37 -16.30 6.35 -4.15
C CYS A 37 -16.60 5.62 -2.84
N LEU A 38 -15.56 5.24 -2.09
CA LEU A 38 -15.71 4.65 -0.76
C LEU A 38 -16.40 5.63 0.20
N GLY A 39 -16.12 6.93 0.12
CA GLY A 39 -16.83 7.96 0.88
C GLY A 39 -18.34 7.99 0.59
N GLU A 40 -18.73 7.86 -0.68
CA GLU A 40 -20.14 7.88 -1.11
C GLU A 40 -20.88 6.58 -0.79
N HIS A 41 -20.19 5.44 -0.83
CA HIS A 41 -20.77 4.10 -0.66
C HIS A 41 -20.52 3.47 0.72
N ASN A 42 -20.35 4.30 1.77
CA ASN A 42 -20.15 3.82 3.14
C ASN A 42 -18.98 2.84 3.30
N ARG A 43 -17.91 3.11 2.55
CA ARG A 43 -16.69 2.31 2.39
C ARG A 43 -16.93 0.91 1.82
N ASP A 44 -18.01 0.73 1.06
CA ASP A 44 -18.26 -0.50 0.32
C ASP A 44 -17.42 -0.54 -0.98
N TRP A 45 -16.28 -1.23 -0.92
CA TRP A 45 -15.41 -1.43 -2.07
C TRP A 45 -16.06 -2.25 -3.20
N ARG A 46 -17.11 -3.02 -2.91
CA ARG A 46 -17.84 -3.81 -3.92
C ARG A 46 -18.67 -2.90 -4.82
N ALA A 47 -19.17 -1.79 -4.29
CA ALA A 47 -19.83 -0.75 -5.09
C ALA A 47 -18.82 0.01 -5.98
N CYS A 48 -17.57 0.12 -5.52
CA CYS A 48 -16.48 0.82 -6.20
C CYS A 48 -15.59 -0.11 -7.05
N GLN A 49 -16.15 -1.21 -7.57
CA GLN A 49 -15.38 -2.26 -8.24
C GLN A 49 -14.58 -1.74 -9.44
N LYS A 50 -15.06 -0.69 -10.11
CA LYS A 50 -14.37 -0.03 -11.21
C LYS A 50 -13.09 0.67 -10.74
N GLU A 51 -13.18 1.49 -9.68
CA GLU A 51 -12.05 2.22 -9.13
C GLU A 51 -11.01 1.25 -8.54
N VAL A 52 -11.47 0.14 -7.94
CA VAL A 52 -10.59 -0.94 -7.46
C VAL A 52 -9.81 -1.59 -8.61
N GLN A 53 -10.47 -1.89 -9.74
CA GLN A 53 -9.79 -2.45 -10.90
C GLN A 53 -8.79 -1.49 -11.52
N ASP A 54 -9.14 -0.21 -11.64
CA ASP A 54 -8.22 0.82 -12.13
C ASP A 54 -6.99 0.96 -11.21
N LEU A 55 -7.20 0.89 -9.90
CA LEU A 55 -6.11 0.96 -8.92
C LEU A 55 -5.21 -0.27 -9.03
N GLN A 56 -5.78 -1.46 -9.15
CA GLN A 56 -5.03 -2.70 -9.34
C GLN A 56 -4.22 -2.69 -10.64
N ALA A 57 -4.81 -2.20 -11.74
CA ALA A 57 -4.13 -2.07 -13.02
C ALA A 57 -2.97 -1.07 -12.94
N CYS A 58 -3.13 0.00 -12.17
CA CYS A 58 -2.09 0.97 -11.94
C CYS A 58 -0.93 0.36 -11.12
N TYR A 59 -1.22 -0.30 -9.99
CA TYR A 59 -0.20 -0.96 -9.19
C TYR A 59 0.53 -2.06 -9.94
N LYS A 60 -0.17 -2.82 -10.78
CA LYS A 60 0.47 -3.82 -11.64
C LYS A 60 1.52 -3.19 -12.56
N LYS A 61 1.22 -2.03 -13.17
CA LYS A 61 2.18 -1.31 -14.01
C LYS A 61 3.35 -0.76 -13.21
N ALA A 62 3.06 -0.20 -12.04
CA ALA A 62 4.07 0.31 -11.13
C ALA A 62 5.08 -0.76 -10.68
N ILE A 63 4.61 -1.96 -10.35
CA ILE A 63 5.47 -3.09 -9.96
C ILE A 63 6.37 -3.51 -11.14
N GLU A 64 5.83 -3.54 -12.36
CA GLU A 64 6.64 -3.86 -13.54
C GLU A 64 7.70 -2.77 -13.81
N VAL A 65 7.37 -1.50 -13.58
CA VAL A 65 8.29 -0.36 -13.71
C VAL A 65 9.36 -0.40 -12.62
N ASP A 66 9.00 -0.64 -11.37
CA ASP A 66 9.91 -0.81 -10.24
C ASP A 66 10.91 -1.95 -10.49
N LYS A 67 10.42 -3.08 -10.99
CA LYS A 67 11.24 -4.22 -11.40
C LYS A 67 12.18 -3.87 -12.56
N ALA A 68 11.75 -3.05 -13.52
CA ALA A 68 12.60 -2.58 -14.61
C ALA A 68 13.69 -1.60 -14.14
N ILE A 69 13.37 -0.71 -13.20
CA ILE A 69 14.32 0.24 -12.60
C ILE A 69 15.36 -0.49 -11.74
N SER A 70 14.93 -1.47 -10.95
CA SER A 70 15.82 -2.31 -10.13
C SER A 70 16.84 -3.09 -10.97
N ASN A 71 16.51 -3.48 -12.20
CA ASN A 71 17.44 -4.13 -13.13
C ASN A 71 18.29 -3.14 -13.96
N GLY A 72 17.99 -1.84 -13.92
CA GLY A 72 18.65 -0.81 -14.72
C GLY A 72 19.67 0.05 -13.96
N CYS A 73 19.58 0.11 -12.63
CA CYS A 73 20.51 0.89 -11.82
C CYS A 73 21.73 0.07 -11.39
N GLY A 74 22.51 -0.38 -12.38
CA GLY A 74 23.77 -1.11 -12.19
C GLY A 74 24.85 -0.79 -13.24
N ALA A 75 24.60 0.16 -14.14
CA ALA A 75 25.53 0.53 -15.21
C ALA A 75 25.72 2.05 -15.26
N SER A 76 26.43 2.58 -14.28
CA SER A 76 27.06 3.92 -14.34
C SER A 76 28.24 3.91 -13.37
N SER A 77 29.40 3.48 -13.86
CA SER A 77 30.73 3.70 -13.26
C SER A 77 31.67 4.17 -14.35
#